data_AF-A0A1B6HJ47-F1
#
_entry.id   AF-A0A1B6HJ47-F1
#
_cell.length_a   1.000
_cell.length_b   1.000
_cell.length_c   1.000
_cell.angle_alpha   90.00
_cell.angle_beta   90.00
_cell.angle_gamma   90.00
#
_symmetry.space_group_name_H-M   'P 1'
#
loop_
_entity.id
_entity.type
_entity.pdbx_description
1 polymer ?
#
loop_
_entity_poly.entity_id
_entity_poly.type
_entity_poly.pdbx_seq_one_letter_code
_entity_poly.pdbx_strand_id
1 'polypeptide(L)'
;FFRVKFQDEYSDLHKIEASSTSLESAIIYSKLNDLAINPDKTTQVHFSRKKEVPASIPNISVANQIKFLGVTLDSRLTWADHVNNICNKISTGIYVVKRIKWVGSLEAAKIAYYALIESHIRYGLIVWGTSQGNLKRVLVLQKKAVRTLANLEPLQTCRQAYQTLGILTVPALYIYEAILHVDKLHL
;
A
#
# COMPACT_ATOMS: atom_id res chain seq x y z
N PHE A 1 0.17 46.17 9.92
CA PHE A 1 1.64 46.12 9.81
C PHE A 1 2.09 44.75 10.30
N PHE A 2 2.48 43.75 9.51
CA PHE A 2 2.83 43.63 8.09
C PHE A 2 2.09 42.43 7.47
N ARG A 3 1.55 42.63 6.27
CA ARG A 3 0.93 41.62 5.41
C ARG A 3 1.97 41.27 4.36
N VAL A 4 2.57 40.09 4.42
CA VAL A 4 3.43 39.59 3.33
C VAL A 4 2.53 38.79 2.38
N LYS A 5 2.26 39.37 1.22
CA LYS A 5 1.67 38.66 0.08
C LYS A 5 2.71 37.67 -0.44
N PHE A 6 2.40 36.37 -0.39
CA PHE A 6 3.07 35.40 -1.25
C PHE A 6 2.34 35.40 -2.58
N GLN A 7 3.03 35.90 -3.61
CA GLN A 7 2.60 35.82 -4.99
C GLN A 7 3.27 34.57 -5.59
N ASP A 8 2.43 33.72 -6.17
CA ASP A 8 2.76 32.42 -6.75
C ASP A 8 3.86 32.51 -7.83
N GLU A 9 4.96 31.75 -7.66
CA GLU A 9 5.80 31.10 -8.71
C GLU A 9 7.19 30.57 -8.26
N TYR A 10 7.59 30.65 -6.98
CA TYR A 10 8.97 30.28 -6.52
C TYR A 10 9.05 29.13 -5.47
N SER A 11 8.09 28.22 -5.41
CA SER A 11 7.91 27.29 -4.26
C SER A 11 8.70 25.97 -4.28
N ASP A 12 9.50 25.73 -5.33
CA ASP A 12 9.94 24.38 -5.67
C ASP A 12 11.43 24.10 -5.45
N LEU A 13 12.31 25.09 -5.61
CA LEU A 13 13.75 24.95 -5.36
C LEU A 13 14.05 24.82 -3.85
N HIS A 14 13.36 25.60 -3.02
CA HIS A 14 13.49 25.52 -1.57
C HIS A 14 13.08 24.17 -0.97
N LYS A 15 12.17 23.41 -1.60
CA LYS A 15 11.74 22.10 -1.10
C LYS A 15 12.80 21.01 -1.32
N ILE A 16 13.54 21.10 -2.43
CA ILE A 16 14.60 20.15 -2.75
C ILE A 16 15.81 20.39 -1.83
N GLU A 17 16.22 21.65 -1.68
CA GLU A 17 17.27 22.04 -0.72
C GLU A 17 16.89 21.69 0.73
N ALA A 18 15.63 21.91 1.14
CA ALA A 18 15.17 21.54 2.47
C ALA A 18 15.19 20.01 2.72
N SER A 19 14.95 19.20 1.69
CA SER A 19 14.96 17.73 1.80
C SER A 19 16.37 17.14 1.89
N SER A 20 17.37 17.71 1.21
CA SER A 20 18.77 17.31 1.42
C SER A 20 19.27 17.78 2.78
N THR A 21 18.88 18.99 3.19
CA THR A 21 19.22 19.57 4.50
C THR A 21 18.64 18.77 5.67
N SER A 22 17.43 18.20 5.53
CA SER A 22 16.83 17.39 6.58
C SER A 22 17.51 16.03 6.77
N LEU A 23 17.96 15.40 5.68
CA LEU A 23 18.73 14.15 5.75
C LEU A 23 20.12 14.39 6.34
N GLU A 24 20.79 15.47 5.94
CA GLU A 24 22.09 15.87 6.51
C GLU A 24 21.98 16.20 7.99
N SER A 25 20.94 16.94 8.40
CA SER A 25 20.72 17.24 9.83
C SER A 25 20.40 15.99 10.65
N ALA A 26 19.67 15.01 10.10
CA ALA A 26 19.45 13.72 10.74
C ALA A 26 20.76 12.94 10.94
N ILE A 27 21.67 12.96 9.96
CA ILE A 27 22.99 12.33 10.07
C ILE A 27 23.84 13.02 11.15
N ILE A 28 23.84 14.36 11.17
CA ILE A 28 24.54 15.13 12.18
C ILE A 28 23.99 14.82 13.57
N TYR A 29 22.67 14.84 13.73
CA TYR A 29 22.01 14.48 14.99
C TYR A 29 22.39 13.07 15.46
N SER A 30 22.38 12.09 14.55
CA SER A 30 22.78 10.71 14.86
C SER A 30 24.20 10.65 15.42
N LYS A 31 25.15 11.35 14.79
CA LYS A 31 26.55 11.43 15.25
C LYS A 31 26.69 12.12 16.60
N LEU A 32 25.94 13.21 16.83
CA LEU A 32 25.96 13.96 18.08
C LEU A 32 25.37 13.18 19.27
N ASN A 33 24.53 12.18 19.00
CA ASN A 33 23.89 11.33 20.02
C ASN A 33 24.45 9.90 20.06
N ASP A 34 25.66 9.68 19.53
CA ASP A 34 26.33 8.36 19.50
C ASP A 34 25.49 7.23 18.86
N LEU A 35 24.62 7.59 17.91
CA LEU A 35 23.81 6.65 17.14
C LEU A 35 24.54 6.27 15.85
N ALA A 36 24.92 5.00 15.73
CA ALA A 36 25.56 4.46 14.54
C ALA A 36 24.54 4.19 13.41
N ILE A 37 24.76 4.78 12.24
CA ILE A 37 23.98 4.51 11.03
C ILE A 37 24.54 3.27 10.33
N ASN A 38 23.67 2.32 9.98
CA ASN A 38 24.06 1.14 9.21
C ASN A 38 23.85 1.41 7.71
N PRO A 39 24.91 1.69 6.93
CA PRO A 39 24.78 2.03 5.52
C PRO A 39 24.16 0.92 4.66
N ASP A 40 24.31 -0.36 5.04
CA ASP A 40 23.76 -1.49 4.31
C ASP A 40 22.23 -1.60 4.48
N LYS A 41 21.70 -1.14 5.61
CA LYS A 41 20.26 -1.11 5.90
C LYS A 41 19.61 0.22 5.54
N THR A 42 20.40 1.26 5.31
CA THR A 42 19.91 2.59 4.97
C THR A 42 19.92 2.78 3.46
N THR A 43 18.78 3.18 2.91
CA THR A 43 18.62 3.44 1.48
C THR A 43 17.93 4.78 1.32
N GLN A 44 18.47 5.62 0.45
CA GLN A 44 17.88 6.89 0.07
C GLN A 44 16.86 6.65 -1.05
N VAL A 45 15.64 7.14 -0.86
CA VAL A 45 14.58 7.09 -1.88
C VAL A 45 14.08 8.49 -2.12
N HIS A 46 14.02 8.89 -3.39
CA HIS A 46 13.56 10.20 -3.79
C HIS A 46 12.12 10.13 -4.26
N PHE A 47 11.22 10.77 -3.52
CA PHE A 47 9.82 10.89 -3.90
C PHE A 47 9.60 12.21 -4.63
N SER A 48 9.68 12.19 -5.96
CA SER A 48 9.48 13.39 -6.79
C SER A 48 8.84 13.05 -8.12
N ARG A 49 8.04 14.00 -8.63
CA ARG A 49 7.54 13.97 -10.02
C ARG A 49 8.53 14.59 -11.01
N LYS A 50 9.54 15.30 -10.51
CA LYS A 50 10.60 15.92 -11.32
C LYS A 50 11.69 14.90 -11.61
N LYS A 51 12.34 15.06 -12.78
CA LYS A 51 13.46 14.22 -13.20
C LYS A 51 14.79 14.58 -12.53
N GLU A 52 14.82 15.67 -11.75
CA GLU A 52 16.02 16.11 -11.05
C GLU A 52 16.38 15.10 -9.95
N VAL A 53 17.59 14.56 -10.03
CA VAL A 53 18.15 13.63 -9.06
C VAL A 53 18.82 14.46 -7.98
N PRO A 54 18.35 14.42 -6.72
CA PRO A 54 19.00 15.14 -5.63
C PRO A 54 20.40 14.58 -5.36
N ALA A 55 21.24 15.38 -4.68
CA ALA A 55 22.56 14.95 -4.27
C ALA A 55 22.48 13.65 -3.44
N SER A 56 23.32 12.67 -3.79
CA SER A 56 23.43 11.40 -3.08
C SER A 56 24.26 11.57 -1.81
N ILE A 57 23.81 10.95 -0.72
CA ILE A 57 24.59 10.94 0.52
C ILE A 57 25.77 9.96 0.37
N PRO A 58 26.99 10.33 0.79
CA PRO A 58 28.13 9.42 0.74
C PRO A 58 27.85 8.12 1.50
N ASN A 59 28.22 6.98 0.90
CA ASN A 59 28.06 5.63 1.47
C ASN A 59 26.62 5.16 1.70
N ILE A 60 25.61 5.79 1.09
CA ILE A 60 24.21 5.34 1.14
C ILE A 60 23.74 5.03 -0.29
N SER A 61 23.11 3.88 -0.47
CA SER A 61 22.55 3.49 -1.77
C SER A 61 21.29 4.29 -2.10
N VAL A 62 21.16 4.73 -3.34
CA VAL A 62 19.93 5.35 -3.85
C VAL A 62 19.10 4.29 -4.58
N ALA A 63 17.84 4.13 -4.21
CA ALA A 63 16.93 3.17 -4.85
C ALA A 63 15.60 3.82 -5.28
N ASN A 64 15.03 3.30 -6.35
CA ASN A 64 13.70 3.69 -6.83
C ASN A 64 12.56 2.96 -6.10
N GLN A 65 12.90 1.97 -5.27
CA GLN A 65 11.94 1.16 -4.55
C GLN A 65 12.55 0.78 -3.19
N ILE A 66 11.73 0.82 -2.14
CA ILE A 66 12.09 0.33 -0.82
C ILE A 66 10.93 -0.42 -0.18
N LYS A 67 11.23 -1.42 0.63
CA LYS A 67 10.23 -2.07 1.48
C LYS A 67 10.29 -1.44 2.87
N PHE A 68 9.22 -0.75 3.26
CA PHE A 68 9.09 -0.12 4.57
C PHE A 68 7.88 -0.73 5.29
N LEU A 69 8.14 -1.32 6.47
CA LEU A 69 7.11 -1.98 7.30
C LEU A 69 6.19 -2.88 6.46
N GLY A 70 6.75 -3.78 5.64
CA GLY A 70 5.97 -4.70 4.83
C GLY A 70 5.30 -4.12 3.57
N VAL A 71 5.26 -2.80 3.40
CA VAL A 71 4.74 -2.10 2.21
C VAL A 71 5.88 -1.75 1.26
N THR A 72 5.67 -1.93 -0.03
CA THR A 72 6.66 -1.59 -1.06
C THR A 72 6.35 -0.19 -1.59
N LEU A 73 7.25 0.75 -1.31
CA LEU A 73 7.17 2.13 -1.76
C LEU A 73 8.00 2.28 -3.04
N ASP A 74 7.39 2.76 -4.11
CA ASP A 74 8.10 3.20 -5.31
C ASP A 74 8.30 4.73 -5.28
N SER A 75 9.36 5.22 -5.93
CA SER A 75 9.71 6.65 -5.98
C SER A 75 8.59 7.55 -6.54
N ARG A 76 7.66 6.98 -7.32
CA ARG A 76 6.50 7.67 -7.88
C ARG A 76 5.21 7.44 -7.09
N LEU A 77 5.25 6.69 -5.99
CA LEU A 77 4.09 6.31 -5.16
C LEU A 77 2.90 5.79 -6.00
N THR A 78 3.20 5.02 -7.04
CA THR A 78 2.20 4.37 -7.90
C THR A 78 1.60 3.14 -7.24
N TRP A 79 2.30 2.55 -6.25
CA TRP A 79 1.92 1.32 -5.55
C TRP A 79 1.86 0.08 -6.44
N ALA A 80 2.31 0.17 -7.70
CA ALA A 80 2.14 -0.89 -8.69
C ALA A 80 2.82 -2.18 -8.25
N ASP A 81 4.08 -2.10 -7.79
CA ASP A 81 4.85 -3.27 -7.35
C ASP A 81 4.30 -3.87 -6.06
N HIS A 82 3.86 -3.02 -5.12
CA HIS A 82 3.19 -3.48 -3.91
C HIS A 82 1.93 -4.27 -4.24
N VAL A 83 1.09 -3.72 -5.12
CA VAL A 83 -0.17 -4.34 -5.54
C VAL A 83 0.10 -5.60 -6.37
N ASN A 84 1.16 -5.65 -7.17
CA ASN A 84 1.60 -6.87 -7.84
C ASN A 84 1.91 -7.99 -6.82
N ASN A 85 2.66 -7.66 -5.77
CA ASN A 85 2.97 -8.61 -4.69
C ASN A 85 1.70 -9.09 -3.96
N ILE A 86 0.75 -8.19 -3.69
CA ILE A 86 -0.55 -8.54 -3.11
C ILE A 86 -1.33 -9.46 -4.08
N CYS A 87 -1.40 -9.12 -5.36
CA CYS A 87 -2.12 -9.91 -6.37
C CYS A 87 -1.55 -11.33 -6.50
N ASN A 88 -0.24 -11.50 -6.41
CA ASN A 88 0.42 -12.80 -6.40
C ASN A 88 -0.02 -13.62 -5.18
N LYS A 89 0.03 -13.03 -3.98
CA LYS A 89 -0.43 -13.68 -2.74
C LYS A 89 -1.90 -14.07 -2.80
N ILE A 90 -2.77 -13.17 -3.28
CA ILE A 90 -4.20 -13.45 -3.45
C ILE A 90 -4.40 -14.59 -4.45
N SER A 91 -3.65 -14.63 -5.54
CA SER A 91 -3.76 -15.70 -6.54
C SER A 91 -3.45 -17.07 -5.94
N THR A 92 -2.40 -17.17 -5.14
CA THR A 92 -2.09 -18.37 -4.35
C THR A 92 -3.19 -18.67 -3.33
N GLY A 93 -3.69 -17.66 -2.63
CA GLY A 93 -4.80 -17.79 -1.68
C GLY A 93 -6.08 -18.33 -2.33
N ILE A 94 -6.42 -17.88 -3.55
CA ILE A 94 -7.58 -18.38 -4.32
C ILE A 94 -7.42 -19.87 -4.60
N TYR A 95 -6.23 -20.32 -4.97
CA TYR A 95 -5.97 -21.75 -5.17
C TYR A 95 -6.23 -22.53 -3.88
N VAL A 96 -5.69 -22.07 -2.74
CA VAL A 96 -5.90 -22.72 -1.44
C VAL A 96 -7.38 -22.76 -1.06
N VAL A 97 -8.10 -21.64 -1.20
CA VAL A 97 -9.55 -21.56 -0.98
C VAL A 97 -10.30 -22.54 -1.85
N LYS A 98 -9.94 -22.67 -3.13
CA LYS A 98 -10.53 -23.65 -4.05
C LYS A 98 -10.31 -25.09 -3.58
N ARG A 99 -9.09 -25.42 -3.13
CA ARG A 99 -8.77 -26.76 -2.63
C ARG A 99 -9.53 -27.09 -1.34
N ILE A 100 -9.56 -26.17 -0.39
CA ILE A 100 -10.30 -26.35 0.87
C ILE A 100 -11.80 -26.49 0.59
N LYS A 101 -12.35 -25.68 -0.32
CA LYS A 101 -13.76 -25.77 -0.71
C LYS A 101 -14.09 -27.11 -1.39
N TRP A 102 -13.13 -27.74 -2.07
CA TRP A 102 -13.32 -29.03 -2.73
C TRP A 102 -13.30 -30.22 -1.75
N VAL A 103 -12.42 -30.19 -0.74
CA VAL A 103 -12.32 -31.30 0.25
C VAL A 103 -13.15 -31.10 1.52
N GLY A 104 -13.53 -29.87 1.83
CA GLY A 104 -14.09 -29.47 3.12
C GLY A 104 -15.35 -28.63 3.00
N SER A 105 -15.67 -27.91 4.08
CA SER A 105 -16.91 -27.14 4.16
C SER A 105 -16.77 -25.72 3.59
N LEU A 106 -17.91 -25.06 3.36
CA LEU A 106 -17.93 -23.65 2.95
C LEU A 106 -17.28 -22.75 4.02
N GLU A 107 -17.54 -23.05 5.28
CA GLU A 107 -17.06 -22.31 6.44
C GLU A 107 -15.53 -22.36 6.52
N ALA A 108 -14.94 -23.54 6.36
CA ALA A 108 -13.49 -23.70 6.30
C ALA A 108 -12.87 -22.89 5.14
N ALA A 109 -13.50 -22.93 3.96
CA ALA A 109 -13.05 -22.16 2.82
C ALA A 109 -13.18 -20.63 3.04
N LYS A 110 -14.24 -20.19 3.74
CA LYS A 110 -14.40 -18.78 4.14
C LYS A 110 -13.34 -18.34 5.16
N ILE A 111 -13.02 -19.17 6.15
CA ILE A 111 -11.92 -18.88 7.08
C ILE A 111 -10.61 -18.71 6.32
N ALA A 112 -10.31 -19.61 5.37
CA ALA A 112 -9.14 -19.50 4.53
C ALA A 112 -9.15 -18.23 3.67
N TYR A 113 -10.31 -17.80 3.18
CA TYR A 113 -10.46 -16.52 2.47
C TYR A 113 -10.05 -15.34 3.35
N TYR A 114 -10.58 -15.25 4.58
CA TYR A 114 -10.22 -14.16 5.49
C TYR A 114 -8.72 -14.19 5.85
N ALA A 115 -8.19 -15.38 6.12
CA ALA A 115 -6.80 -15.55 6.55
C ALA A 115 -5.76 -15.32 5.44
N LEU A 116 -6.04 -15.74 4.20
CA LEU A 116 -5.04 -15.76 3.10
C LEU A 116 -5.29 -14.69 2.02
N ILE A 117 -6.49 -14.12 1.95
CA ILE A 117 -6.84 -13.14 0.94
C ILE A 117 -7.14 -11.79 1.61
N GLU A 118 -8.15 -11.73 2.48
CA GLU A 118 -8.58 -10.45 3.04
C GLU A 118 -7.50 -9.83 3.95
N SER A 119 -6.79 -10.62 4.73
CA SER A 119 -5.66 -10.17 5.56
C SER A 119 -4.60 -9.40 4.76
N HIS A 120 -4.24 -9.90 3.57
CA HIS A 120 -3.28 -9.26 2.67
C HIS A 120 -3.86 -8.03 1.97
N ILE A 121 -5.17 -8.00 1.70
CA ILE A 121 -5.86 -6.83 1.15
C ILE A 121 -5.94 -5.72 2.19
N ARG A 122 -6.25 -6.03 3.45
CA ARG A 122 -6.43 -5.00 4.49
C ARG A 122 -5.11 -4.38 4.94
N TYR A 123 -4.01 -5.13 4.85
CA TYR A 123 -2.70 -4.63 5.21
C TYR A 123 -2.29 -3.41 4.36
N GLY A 124 -2.19 -2.25 5.00
CA GLY A 124 -1.82 -1.00 4.34
C GLY A 124 -2.89 -0.44 3.39
N LEU A 125 -4.14 -0.94 3.43
CA LEU A 125 -5.19 -0.58 2.47
C LEU A 125 -5.46 0.92 2.40
N ILE A 126 -5.40 1.62 3.53
CA ILE A 126 -5.59 3.07 3.61
C ILE A 126 -4.52 3.82 2.78
N VAL A 127 -3.30 3.26 2.72
CA VAL A 127 -2.16 3.89 2.05
C VAL A 127 -2.24 3.67 0.53
N TRP A 128 -2.26 2.40 0.10
CA TRP A 128 -2.20 2.06 -1.33
C TRP A 128 -3.58 2.02 -2.02
N GLY A 129 -4.68 1.97 -1.26
CA GLY A 129 -6.06 1.87 -1.76
C GLY A 129 -6.58 3.14 -2.43
N THR A 130 -5.83 4.24 -2.37
CA THR A 130 -6.10 5.51 -3.07
C THR A 130 -6.04 5.37 -4.59
N SER A 131 -5.27 4.41 -5.11
CA SER A 131 -5.13 4.17 -6.55
C SER A 131 -6.27 3.32 -7.11
N GLN A 132 -7.20 3.96 -7.82
CA GLN A 132 -8.38 3.30 -8.42
C GLN A 132 -8.01 2.15 -9.37
N GLY A 133 -6.96 2.32 -10.18
CA GLY A 133 -6.49 1.29 -11.09
C GLY A 133 -6.02 0.03 -10.34
N ASN A 134 -5.26 0.22 -9.26
CA ASN A 134 -4.77 -0.88 -8.42
C ASN A 134 -5.91 -1.55 -7.64
N LEU A 135 -6.82 -0.75 -7.06
CA LEU A 135 -7.99 -1.25 -6.34
C LEU A 135 -8.86 -2.15 -7.22
N LYS A 136 -9.06 -1.76 -8.49
CA LYS A 136 -9.79 -2.57 -9.49
C LYS A 136 -9.11 -3.91 -9.76
N ARG A 137 -7.78 -3.95 -9.85
CA ARG A 137 -7.02 -5.20 -10.07
C ARG A 137 -7.24 -6.18 -8.92
N VAL A 138 -7.12 -5.69 -7.68
CA VAL A 138 -7.37 -6.50 -6.47
C VAL A 138 -8.83 -6.97 -6.41
N LEU A 139 -9.79 -6.09 -6.73
CA LEU A 139 -11.22 -6.42 -6.78
C LEU A 139 -11.53 -7.53 -7.78
N VAL A 140 -10.88 -7.56 -8.95
CA VAL A 140 -11.06 -8.64 -9.93
C VAL A 140 -10.63 -9.99 -9.35
N LEU A 141 -9.50 -10.05 -8.64
CA LEU A 141 -9.06 -11.28 -7.96
C LEU A 141 -9.99 -11.64 -6.80
N GLN A 142 -10.43 -10.67 -6.01
CA GLN A 142 -11.40 -10.90 -4.94
C GLN A 142 -12.70 -11.52 -5.50
N LYS A 143 -13.20 -11.04 -6.64
CA LYS A 143 -14.36 -11.62 -7.33
C LYS A 143 -14.11 -13.07 -7.75
N LYS A 144 -12.91 -13.43 -8.20
CA LYS A 144 -12.56 -14.84 -8.50
C LYS A 144 -12.63 -15.72 -7.25
N ALA A 145 -12.15 -15.22 -6.11
CA ALA A 145 -12.25 -15.92 -4.83
C ALA A 145 -13.72 -16.14 -4.43
N VAL A 146 -14.53 -15.07 -4.49
CA VAL A 146 -15.97 -15.12 -4.15
C VAL A 146 -16.74 -16.06 -5.06
N ARG A 147 -16.45 -16.06 -6.37
CA ARG A 147 -17.05 -17.03 -7.31
C ARG A 147 -16.72 -18.48 -6.93
N THR A 148 -15.49 -18.72 -6.49
CA THR A 148 -15.05 -20.06 -6.04
C THR A 148 -15.80 -20.50 -4.79
N LEU A 149 -16.05 -19.59 -3.84
CA LEU A 149 -16.80 -19.89 -2.62
C LEU A 149 -18.28 -20.17 -2.90
N ALA A 150 -18.88 -19.39 -3.80
CA ALA A 150 -20.31 -19.47 -4.13
C ALA A 150 -20.64 -20.42 -5.29
N ASN A 151 -19.65 -21.14 -5.86
CA ASN A 151 -19.81 -22.01 -7.04
C ASN A 151 -20.52 -21.32 -8.21
N LEU A 152 -20.12 -20.07 -8.50
CA LEU A 152 -20.72 -19.28 -9.57
C LEU A 152 -20.04 -19.52 -10.93
N GLU A 153 -20.85 -19.47 -11.98
CA GLU A 153 -20.38 -19.49 -13.36
C GLU A 153 -19.60 -18.20 -13.71
N PRO A 154 -18.69 -18.22 -14.69
CA PRO A 154 -17.80 -17.10 -15.02
C PRO A 154 -18.53 -15.76 -15.28
N LEU A 155 -19.70 -15.82 -15.91
CA LEU A 155 -20.50 -14.64 -16.31
C LEU A 155 -21.56 -14.25 -15.27
N GLN A 156 -21.80 -15.07 -14.26
CA GLN A 156 -22.78 -14.76 -13.23
C GLN A 156 -22.33 -13.58 -12.37
N THR A 157 -23.32 -12.80 -11.91
CA THR A 157 -23.10 -11.65 -11.04
C THR A 157 -22.67 -12.09 -9.64
N CYS A 158 -21.59 -11.52 -9.13
CA CYS A 158 -21.14 -11.79 -7.76
C CYS A 158 -21.90 -10.99 -6.70
N ARG A 159 -22.78 -10.05 -7.09
CA ARG A 159 -23.40 -9.09 -6.15
C ARG A 159 -24.13 -9.80 -5.01
N GLN A 160 -25.00 -10.75 -5.33
CA GLN A 160 -25.73 -11.54 -4.33
C GLN A 160 -24.78 -12.40 -3.50
N ALA A 161 -23.77 -13.01 -4.13
CA ALA A 161 -22.78 -13.83 -3.40
C ALA A 161 -21.99 -13.05 -2.35
N TYR A 162 -21.62 -11.79 -2.60
CA TYR A 162 -21.00 -10.95 -1.56
C TYR A 162 -21.91 -10.78 -0.33
N GLN A 163 -23.21 -10.57 -0.56
CA GLN A 163 -24.20 -10.42 0.52
C GLN A 163 -24.41 -11.74 1.27
N THR A 164 -24.68 -12.84 0.56
CA THR A 164 -24.90 -14.17 1.15
C THR A 164 -23.69 -14.66 1.93
N LEU A 165 -22.47 -14.39 1.44
CA LEU A 165 -21.24 -14.78 2.13
C LEU A 165 -20.86 -13.79 3.25
N GLY A 166 -21.46 -12.60 3.34
CA GLY A 166 -21.05 -11.58 4.32
C GLY A 166 -19.64 -11.06 4.08
N ILE A 167 -19.23 -10.94 2.81
CA ILE A 167 -17.89 -10.46 2.41
C ILE A 167 -18.02 -9.03 1.89
N LEU A 168 -17.17 -8.13 2.38
CA LEU A 168 -17.10 -6.76 1.86
C LEU A 168 -16.25 -6.70 0.59
N THR A 169 -16.68 -5.89 -0.37
CA THR A 169 -15.86 -5.62 -1.56
C THR A 169 -14.61 -4.81 -1.19
N VAL A 170 -13.52 -4.93 -1.94
CA VAL A 170 -12.29 -4.13 -1.67
C VAL A 170 -12.56 -2.63 -1.53
N PRO A 171 -13.39 -1.97 -2.36
CA PRO A 171 -13.75 -0.57 -2.15
C PRO A 171 -14.52 -0.32 -0.84
N ALA A 172 -15.43 -1.23 -0.47
CA ALA A 172 -16.16 -1.13 0.79
C ALA A 172 -15.22 -1.30 2.00
N LEU A 173 -14.25 -2.22 1.92
CA LEU A 173 -13.19 -2.37 2.92
C LEU A 173 -12.36 -1.09 3.04
N TYR A 174 -11.98 -0.47 1.92
CA TYR A 174 -11.22 0.79 1.93
C TYR A 174 -12.00 1.91 2.64
N ILE A 175 -13.28 2.08 2.31
CA ILE A 175 -14.14 3.08 2.97
C ILE A 175 -14.26 2.78 4.48
N TYR A 176 -14.47 1.51 4.85
CA TYR A 176 -14.56 1.09 6.24
C TYR A 176 -13.28 1.40 7.02
N GLU A 177 -12.11 1.03 6.48
CA GLU A 177 -10.81 1.31 7.09
C GLU A 177 -10.54 2.82 7.20
N ALA A 178 -10.91 3.60 6.19
CA ALA A 178 -10.77 5.05 6.21
C ALA A 178 -11.63 5.68 7.33
N ILE A 179 -12.89 5.27 7.48
CA ILE A 179 -13.79 5.75 8.54
C ILE A 179 -13.21 5.40 9.91
N LEU A 180 -12.80 4.15 10.13
CA LEU A 180 -12.20 3.72 11.39
C LEU A 180 -10.92 4.49 11.73
N HIS A 181 -10.14 4.86 10.72
CA HIS A 181 -8.92 5.63 10.92
C HIS A 181 -9.20 7.07 11.33
N VAL A 182 -10.18 7.71 10.70
CA VAL A 182 -10.63 9.07 11.03
C VAL A 182 -11.20 9.11 12.46
N ASP A 183 -12.07 8.15 12.81
CA ASP A 183 -12.66 8.04 14.15
C ASP A 183 -11.60 7.90 15.25
N LYS A 184 -10.58 7.04 15.03
CA LYS A 184 -9.44 6.88 15.94
C LYS A 184 -8.61 8.14 16.12
N LEU A 185 -8.61 9.04 15.13
CA LEU A 185 -7.87 10.30 15.17
C LEU A 185 -8.68 11.45 15.78
N HIS A 186 -9.93 11.22 16.17
CA HIS A 186 -10.86 12.24 16.68
C HIS A 186 -10.98 13.46 15.75
N LEU A 187 -10.91 13.22 14.44
CA LEU A 187 -11.17 14.21 13.39
C LEU A 187 -12.65 14.19 13.01
#